data_AF-A0A5E4HXR6-F1
#
_entry.id   AF-A0A5E4HXR6-F1
#
_cell.length_a   1.000
_cell.length_b   1.000
_cell.length_c   1.000
_cell.angle_alpha   90.00
_cell.angle_beta   90.00
_cell.angle_gamma   90.00
#
_symmetry.space_group_name_H-M   'P 1'
#
loop_
_entity.id
_entity.type
_entity.pdbx_description
1 polymer ?
#
loop_
_entity_poly.entity_id
_entity_poly.type
_entity_poly.pdbx_seq_one_letter_code
_entity_poly.pdbx_strand_id
1 'polypeptide(L)' 'MALDSDKVSCPHCGALVEPKESDTPAGTLLICPECYKLIARKD' A
#
# COMPACT_ATOMS: atom_id res chain seq x y z
N MET A 1 -18.04 -6.37 -13.91
CA MET A 1 -17.82 -5.37 -12.85
C MET A 1 -16.41 -5.57 -12.33
N ALA A 2 -15.54 -4.56 -12.42
CA ALA A 2 -14.18 -4.67 -11.95
C ALA A 2 -14.17 -4.63 -10.40
N LEU A 3 -13.53 -5.64 -9.80
CA LEU A 3 -13.46 -5.84 -8.35
C LEU A 3 -12.20 -5.14 -7.83
N ASP A 4 -12.11 -3.83 -8.02
CA ASP A 4 -10.99 -3.03 -7.53
C ASP A 4 -11.26 -2.69 -6.07
N SER A 5 -10.78 -3.53 -5.17
CA SER A 5 -10.67 -3.19 -3.76
C SER A 5 -9.34 -3.71 -3.24
N ASP A 6 -8.25 -3.22 -3.85
CA ASP A 6 -6.86 -3.29 -3.35
C ASP A 6 -6.66 -2.44 -2.08
N LYS A 7 -7.71 -2.33 -1.26
CA LYS A 7 -7.67 -1.71 0.05
C LYS A 7 -6.98 -2.66 1.00
N VAL A 8 -5.84 -2.23 1.53
CA VAL A 8 -5.07 -2.98 2.52
C VAL A 8 -5.20 -2.31 3.88
N SER A 9 -5.31 -3.11 4.93
CA SER A 9 -5.22 -2.57 6.29
C SER A 9 -3.77 -2.18 6.56
N CYS A 10 -3.54 -0.91 6.89
CA CYS A 10 -2.21 -0.45 7.26
C CYS A 10 -1.85 -1.01 8.66
N PRO A 11 -0.76 -1.78 8.81
CA PRO A 11 -0.38 -2.35 10.11
C PRO A 11 0.10 -1.29 11.12
N HIS A 12 0.35 -0.06 10.67
CA HIS A 12 0.87 1.01 11.52
C HIS A 12 -0.21 1.90 12.12
N CYS A 13 -1.23 2.25 11.34
CA CYS A 13 -2.33 3.10 11.80
C CYS A 13 -3.66 2.34 11.92
N GLY A 14 -3.75 1.10 11.44
CA GLY A 14 -4.97 0.30 11.44
C GLY A 14 -6.03 0.74 10.44
N ALA A 15 -5.77 1.80 9.66
CA ALA A 15 -6.70 2.31 8.67
C ALA A 15 -6.74 1.39 7.44
N LEU A 16 -7.93 1.14 6.92
CA LEU A 16 -8.12 0.48 5.63
C LEU A 16 -7.88 1.51 4.51
N VAL A 17 -6.75 1.39 3.83
CA VAL A 17 -6.27 2.40 2.87
C VAL A 17 -5.98 1.77 1.52
N GLU A 18 -6.06 2.58 0.46
CA GLU A 18 -5.51 2.24 -0.85
C GLU A 18 -4.03 2.64 -0.83
N PRO A 19 -3.09 1.68 -0.79
CA PRO A 19 -1.68 1.98 -0.67
C PRO A 19 -1.18 2.66 -1.94
N LYS A 20 -0.30 3.66 -1.77
CA LYS A 20 0.44 4.24 -2.89
C LYS A 20 1.53 3.27 -3.33
N GLU A 21 1.48 2.89 -4.59
CA GLU A 21 2.51 2.08 -5.22
C GLU A 21 3.65 2.99 -5.68
N SER A 22 4.89 2.62 -5.32
CA SER A 22 6.09 3.33 -5.74
C SER A 22 7.07 2.33 -6.31
N ASP A 23 7.27 2.39 -7.62
CA ASP A 23 8.16 1.50 -8.34
C ASP A 23 9.62 1.92 -8.14
N THR A 24 10.45 0.97 -7.71
CA THR A 24 11.89 1.18 -7.51
C THR A 24 12.65 0.08 -8.24
N PRO A 25 13.95 0.25 -8.55
CA PRO A 25 14.75 -0.83 -9.13
C PRO A 25 14.86 -2.09 -8.24
N ALA A 26 14.42 -2.01 -6.98
CA ALA A 26 14.31 -3.14 -6.07
C ALA A 26 12.88 -3.75 -6.04
N GLY A 27 11.93 -3.28 -6.85
CA GLY A 27 10.53 -3.71 -6.83
C GLY A 27 9.56 -2.62 -6.36
N THR A 28 8.29 -2.99 -6.26
CA THR A 28 7.19 -2.05 -5.98
C THR A 28 6.94 -1.93 -4.49
N LEU A 29 7.05 -0.72 -3.94
CA LEU A 29 6.78 -0.42 -2.54
C LEU A 29 5.32 0.02 -2.37
N LEU A 30 4.64 -0.52 -1.35
CA LEU A 30 3.29 -0.12 -0.96
C LEU A 30 3.36 0.79 0.26
N ILE A 31 2.93 2.06 0.10
CA ILE A 31 3.06 3.10 1.13
C ILE A 31 1.66 3.56 1.57
N CYS A 32 1.44 3.66 2.88
CA CYS A 32 0.18 4.17 3.42
C CYS A 32 0.03 5.67 3.13
N PRO A 33 -1.06 6.15 2.51
CA PRO A 33 -1.27 7.58 2.28
C PRO A 33 -1.57 8.38 3.56
N GLU A 34 -2.08 7.73 4.61
CA GLU A 34 -2.48 8.39 5.87
C GLU A 34 -1.27 8.63 6.79
N CYS A 35 -0.48 7.59 7.04
CA CYS A 35 0.66 7.66 7.95
C CYS A 35 2.02 7.71 7.24
N TYR A 36 2.04 7.65 5.90
CA TYR A 36 3.24 7.69 5.07
C TYR A 36 4.28 6.59 5.39
N LYS A 37 3.85 5.52 6.06
CA LYS A 37 4.70 4.37 6.38
C LYS A 37 4.59 3.27 5.32
N LEU A 38 5.68 2.53 5.14
CA LEU A 38 5.72 1.35 4.30
C LEU A 38 4.80 0.25 4.86
N ILE A 39 3.88 -0.22 4.04
CA ILE A 39 2.95 -1.31 4.34
C ILE A 39 3.59 -2.64 3.95
N ALA A 40 4.04 -2.77 2.70
CA ALA A 40 4.64 -3.98 2.16
C ALA A 40 5.49 -3.66 0.92
N ARG A 41 6.23 -4.66 0.42
CA ARG A 41 6.96 -4.60 -0.84
C ARG A 41 6.51 -5.80 -1.70
N LYS A 42 6.15 -5.54 -2.95
CA LYS A 42 5.99 -6.54 -3.99
C LYS A 42 7.32 -6.67 -4.75
N ASP A 43 7.80 -7.89 -4.88
CA ASP A 43 8.93 -8.28 -5.73
C ASP A 43 8.40 -8.84 -7.05
#